data_AF-A0A6I7X5V7-F1
#
_entry.id   AF-A0A6I7X5V7-F1
#
_cell.length_a   1.000
_cell.length_b   1.000
_cell.length_c   1.000
_cell.angle_alpha   90.00
_cell.angle_beta   90.00
_cell.angle_gamma   90.00
#
_symmetry.space_group_name_H-M   'P 1'
#
loop_
_entity.id
_entity.type
_entity.pdbx_description
1 polymer ?
#
loop_
_entity_poly.entity_id
_entity_poly.type
_entity_poly.pdbx_seq_one_letter_code
_entity_poly.pdbx_strand_id
1 'polypeptide(L)'
;NEDTAINGQWVVAPGKALLAALEKELGNIPLIAEDLGIITEEVNALRMAFNLPGMKILQFAFGDTDSNPYLPHNYDQNCVVYTGTHDNDTTLGWFNSLNDHDKQRIYQYLGFSQASMPYLLIGTAFSSVANLAIVPMQDILELGSEDRMNIPGTVEGNWKWQFSWDQLTDGQVSKLTGLVKMFTR
;
A
#
# COMPACT_ATOMS: atom_id res chain seq x y z
N ASN A 1 -13.68 -25.77 -19.13
CA ASN A 1 -12.79 -25.94 -17.97
C ASN A 1 -11.39 -26.17 -18.49
N GLU A 2 -10.50 -25.23 -18.20
CA GLU A 2 -9.08 -25.33 -18.51
C GLU A 2 -8.29 -25.27 -17.20
N ASP A 3 -7.09 -25.84 -17.20
CA ASP A 3 -6.23 -25.91 -16.00
C ASP A 3 -5.51 -24.59 -15.70
N THR A 4 -5.50 -23.63 -16.64
CA THR A 4 -4.81 -22.33 -16.50
C THR A 4 -5.65 -21.17 -17.03
N ALA A 5 -5.25 -19.94 -16.68
CA ALA A 5 -5.91 -18.71 -17.13
C ALA A 5 -5.42 -18.18 -18.49
N ILE A 6 -4.49 -18.88 -19.17
CA ILE A 6 -3.79 -18.37 -20.36
C ILE A 6 -4.74 -18.10 -21.54
N ASN A 7 -5.73 -18.97 -21.77
CA ASN A 7 -6.67 -18.83 -22.88
C ASN A 7 -7.92 -18.01 -22.51
N GLY A 8 -7.79 -17.14 -21.50
CA GLY A 8 -8.82 -16.18 -21.14
C GLY A 8 -8.95 -15.04 -22.14
N GLN A 9 -10.00 -14.24 -21.98
CA GLN A 9 -10.21 -13.00 -22.74
C GLN A 9 -10.74 -11.91 -21.83
N TRP A 10 -10.39 -10.66 -22.14
CA TRP A 10 -10.97 -9.50 -21.49
C TRP A 10 -12.43 -9.32 -21.93
N VAL A 11 -13.33 -9.14 -20.97
CA VAL A 11 -14.76 -8.89 -21.22
C VAL A 11 -15.12 -7.53 -20.65
N VAL A 12 -15.76 -6.69 -21.47
CA VAL A 12 -16.16 -5.34 -21.07
C VAL A 12 -17.24 -5.42 -19.99
N ALA A 13 -16.96 -4.87 -18.81
CA ALA A 13 -17.92 -4.72 -17.73
C ALA A 13 -18.60 -3.34 -17.78
N PRO A 14 -19.87 -3.21 -17.36
CA PRO A 14 -20.61 -1.94 -17.38
C PRO A 14 -20.23 -1.01 -16.19
N GLY A 15 -18.93 -0.76 -15.98
CA GLY A 15 -18.40 -0.07 -14.79
C GLY A 15 -19.03 1.31 -14.54
N LYS A 16 -19.18 2.14 -15.59
CA LYS A 16 -19.82 3.45 -15.48
C LYS A 16 -21.29 3.36 -15.09
N ALA A 17 -22.03 2.40 -15.65
CA ALA A 17 -23.45 2.23 -15.32
C ALA A 17 -23.63 1.76 -13.87
N LEU A 18 -22.74 0.86 -13.40
CA LEU A 18 -22.74 0.41 -12.01
C LEU A 18 -22.45 1.55 -11.03
N LEU A 19 -21.35 2.29 -11.22
CA LEU A 19 -20.98 3.37 -10.31
C LEU A 19 -22.01 4.50 -10.30
N ALA A 20 -22.58 4.87 -11.46
CA ALA A 20 -23.66 5.84 -11.52
C ALA A 20 -24.94 5.38 -10.81
N ALA A 21 -25.26 4.08 -10.88
CA ALA A 21 -26.38 3.51 -10.13
C ALA A 21 -26.11 3.53 -8.61
N LEU A 22 -24.89 3.21 -8.18
CA LEU A 22 -24.51 3.29 -6.77
C LEU A 22 -24.62 4.72 -6.23
N GLU A 23 -24.07 5.72 -6.93
CA GLU A 23 -24.20 7.12 -6.54
C GLU A 23 -25.66 7.58 -6.45
N LYS A 24 -26.49 7.15 -7.40
CA LYS A 24 -27.90 7.51 -7.43
C LYS A 24 -28.69 6.92 -6.25
N GLU A 25 -28.48 5.64 -5.96
CA GLU A 25 -29.30 4.92 -4.98
C GLU A 25 -28.75 5.04 -3.54
N LEU A 26 -27.43 5.20 -3.38
CA LEU A 26 -26.75 5.24 -2.07
C LEU A 26 -26.14 6.60 -1.74
N GLY A 27 -26.07 7.53 -2.69
CA GLY A 27 -25.38 8.81 -2.52
C GLY A 27 -23.87 8.66 -2.52
N ASN A 28 -23.19 9.55 -1.79
CA ASN A 28 -21.72 9.54 -1.70
C ASN A 28 -21.26 8.44 -0.72
N ILE A 29 -20.81 7.31 -1.26
CA ILE A 29 -20.23 6.20 -0.49
C ILE A 29 -18.69 6.23 -0.57
N PRO A 30 -17.97 5.99 0.55
CA PRO A 30 -16.51 6.06 0.59
C PRO A 30 -15.88 4.83 -0.05
N LEU A 31 -15.77 4.83 -1.38
CA LEU A 31 -15.09 3.80 -2.14
C LEU A 31 -13.60 4.14 -2.34
N ILE A 32 -12.76 3.12 -2.32
CA ILE A 32 -11.34 3.20 -2.71
C ILE A 32 -11.16 2.20 -3.84
N ALA A 33 -10.53 2.62 -4.93
CA ALA A 33 -10.18 1.74 -6.02
C ALA A 33 -8.88 1.00 -5.68
N GLU A 34 -8.94 -0.33 -5.59
CA GLU A 34 -7.75 -1.16 -5.71
C GLU A 34 -7.36 -1.20 -7.20
N ASP A 35 -6.37 -0.39 -7.55
CA ASP A 35 -5.89 -0.17 -8.92
C ASP A 35 -4.41 -0.55 -9.05
N LEU A 36 -4.03 -1.71 -8.51
CA LEU A 36 -2.67 -2.22 -8.57
C LEU A 36 -2.47 -3.11 -9.82
N GLY A 37 -1.20 -3.29 -10.22
CA GLY A 37 -0.83 -4.12 -11.38
C GLY A 37 -0.89 -3.40 -12.73
N ILE A 38 -1.21 -4.14 -13.79
CA ILE A 38 -1.30 -3.58 -15.15
C ILE A 38 -2.66 -2.91 -15.31
N ILE A 39 -2.68 -1.59 -15.20
CA ILE A 39 -3.88 -0.76 -15.32
C ILE A 39 -3.91 -0.07 -16.68
N THR A 40 -5.05 -0.17 -17.37
CA THR A 40 -5.26 0.47 -18.67
C THR A 40 -5.74 1.92 -18.50
N GLU A 41 -5.63 2.73 -19.56
CA GLU A 41 -6.12 4.11 -19.56
C GLU A 41 -7.62 4.19 -19.24
N GLU A 42 -8.41 3.20 -19.67
CA GLU A 42 -9.85 3.14 -19.42
C GLU A 42 -10.18 2.96 -17.94
N VAL A 43 -9.38 2.19 -17.21
CA VAL A 43 -9.54 2.01 -15.75
C VAL A 43 -9.24 3.33 -15.03
N ASN A 44 -8.15 4.01 -15.40
CA ASN A 44 -7.82 5.33 -14.85
C ASN A 44 -8.91 6.36 -15.16
N ALA A 45 -9.41 6.39 -16.40
CA ALA A 45 -10.49 7.28 -16.79
C ALA A 45 -11.78 7.02 -16.00
N LEU A 46 -12.13 5.75 -15.74
CA LEU A 46 -13.29 5.40 -14.93
C LEU A 46 -13.10 5.84 -13.48
N ARG A 47 -11.95 5.54 -12.88
CA ARG A 47 -11.60 5.95 -11.50
C ARG A 47 -11.73 7.47 -11.33
N MET A 48 -11.14 8.23 -12.25
CA MET A 48 -11.18 9.69 -12.23
C MET A 48 -12.59 10.25 -12.45
N ALA A 49 -13.40 9.65 -13.34
CA ALA A 49 -14.75 10.10 -13.62
C ALA A 49 -15.69 10.02 -12.40
N PHE A 50 -15.41 9.10 -11.48
CA PHE A 50 -16.15 8.92 -10.21
C PHE A 50 -15.36 9.40 -8.99
N ASN A 51 -14.28 10.16 -9.21
CA ASN A 51 -13.41 10.74 -8.17
C ASN A 51 -12.92 9.72 -7.11
N LEU A 52 -12.69 8.48 -7.52
CA LEU A 52 -12.30 7.41 -6.60
C LEU A 52 -10.80 7.51 -6.27
N PRO A 53 -10.40 7.51 -4.98
CA PRO A 53 -8.99 7.45 -4.63
C PRO A 53 -8.38 6.11 -5.06
N GLY A 54 -7.21 6.16 -5.70
CA GLY A 54 -6.41 4.98 -6.02
C GLY A 54 -5.46 4.60 -4.88
N MET A 55 -4.82 3.44 -4.97
CA MET A 55 -3.88 2.93 -3.99
C MET A 55 -2.42 3.21 -4.38
N LYS A 56 -1.60 3.56 -3.39
CA LYS A 56 -0.16 3.74 -3.53
C LYS A 56 0.58 2.85 -2.55
N ILE A 57 1.36 1.88 -3.03
CA ILE A 57 2.11 0.94 -2.18
C ILE A 57 3.59 1.31 -2.17
N LEU A 58 4.11 1.78 -1.03
CA LEU A 58 5.50 2.22 -0.92
C LEU A 58 6.51 1.12 -1.18
N GLN A 59 6.20 -0.14 -0.84
CA GLN A 59 7.07 -1.28 -1.18
C GLN A 59 7.29 -1.47 -2.69
N PHE A 60 6.44 -0.87 -3.54
CA PHE A 60 6.61 -0.89 -5.01
C PHE A 60 7.32 0.35 -5.55
N ALA A 61 7.63 1.34 -4.72
CA ALA A 61 8.08 2.66 -5.14
C ALA A 61 9.54 2.72 -5.61
N PHE A 62 10.42 1.95 -4.98
CA PHE A 62 11.87 2.18 -5.06
C PHE A 62 12.59 1.36 -6.14
N GLY A 63 11.85 0.88 -7.15
CA GLY A 63 12.43 0.30 -8.37
C GLY A 63 13.12 1.35 -9.24
N ASP A 64 13.55 0.98 -10.45
CA ASP A 64 14.59 1.72 -11.19
C ASP A 64 14.20 3.10 -11.75
N THR A 65 12.91 3.40 -11.90
CA THR A 65 12.45 4.61 -12.59
C THR A 65 11.95 5.69 -11.63
N ASP A 66 12.40 6.92 -11.85
CA ASP A 66 11.96 8.08 -11.06
C ASP A 66 10.51 8.49 -11.38
N SER A 67 9.97 8.02 -12.51
CA SER A 67 8.57 8.17 -12.89
C SER A 67 7.65 7.13 -12.26
N ASN A 68 8.16 6.28 -11.35
CA ASN A 68 7.34 5.26 -10.70
C ASN A 68 6.17 5.92 -9.94
N PRO A 69 4.91 5.58 -10.28
CA PRO A 69 3.73 6.23 -9.69
C PRO A 69 3.56 5.94 -8.20
N TYR A 70 4.34 5.00 -7.64
CA TYR A 70 4.38 4.68 -6.21
C TYR A 70 5.38 5.53 -5.42
N LEU A 71 6.20 6.37 -6.05
CA LEU A 71 7.06 7.32 -5.34
C LEU A 71 6.24 8.51 -4.80
N PRO A 72 6.41 8.91 -3.52
CA PRO A 72 5.64 10.01 -2.90
C PRO A 72 5.58 11.33 -3.68
N HIS A 73 6.67 11.73 -4.35
CA HIS A 73 6.69 12.97 -5.14
C HIS A 73 5.85 12.90 -6.42
N ASN A 74 5.39 11.71 -6.83
CA ASN A 74 4.51 11.48 -7.97
C ASN A 74 3.02 11.33 -7.58
N TYR A 75 2.68 11.50 -6.30
CA TYR A 75 1.31 11.36 -5.83
C TYR A 75 0.46 12.58 -6.16
N ASP A 76 -0.82 12.35 -6.43
CA ASP A 76 -1.88 13.34 -6.21
C ASP A 76 -2.49 13.15 -4.81
N GLN A 77 -3.29 14.12 -4.36
CA GLN A 77 -3.93 14.03 -3.03
C GLN A 77 -5.01 12.94 -2.97
N ASN A 78 -5.69 12.65 -4.09
CA ASN A 78 -6.80 11.70 -4.15
C ASN A 78 -6.28 10.26 -4.28
N CYS A 79 -5.51 9.84 -3.29
CA CYS A 79 -5.03 8.48 -3.14
C CYS A 79 -4.95 8.05 -1.69
N VAL A 80 -4.80 6.74 -1.50
CA VAL A 80 -4.54 6.10 -0.22
C VAL A 80 -3.15 5.47 -0.28
N VAL A 81 -2.24 5.94 0.56
CA VAL A 81 -0.89 5.38 0.66
C VAL A 81 -0.85 4.26 1.68
N TYR A 82 -0.13 3.20 1.35
CA TYR A 82 0.18 2.07 2.21
C TYR A 82 1.69 1.89 2.27
N THR A 83 2.22 1.47 3.41
CA THR A 83 3.58 0.90 3.43
C THR A 83 3.59 -0.37 2.58
N GLY A 84 2.74 -1.33 2.97
CA GLY A 84 2.38 -2.54 2.24
C GLY A 84 0.92 -2.92 2.53
N THR A 85 0.39 -3.87 1.76
CA THR A 85 -0.93 -4.50 2.00
C THR A 85 -0.77 -5.81 2.77
N HIS A 86 -1.87 -6.54 2.99
CA HIS A 86 -1.83 -7.89 3.55
C HIS A 86 -1.19 -8.93 2.60
N ASP A 87 -1.12 -8.65 1.30
CA ASP A 87 -0.48 -9.50 0.29
C ASP A 87 1.03 -9.26 0.18
N ASN A 88 1.50 -8.15 0.75
CA ASN A 88 2.92 -7.83 0.84
C ASN A 88 3.55 -8.55 2.02
N ASP A 89 4.89 -8.66 2.00
CA ASP A 89 5.63 -8.97 3.22
C ASP A 89 5.54 -7.79 4.20
N THR A 90 5.85 -8.01 5.48
CA THR A 90 6.02 -6.89 6.42
C THR A 90 7.11 -5.97 5.89
N THR A 91 7.06 -4.68 6.22
CA THR A 91 8.07 -3.73 5.71
C THR A 91 9.48 -4.11 6.16
N LEU A 92 9.63 -4.67 7.37
CA LEU A 92 10.92 -5.15 7.84
C LEU A 92 11.37 -6.41 7.08
N GLY A 93 10.47 -7.39 6.88
CA GLY A 93 10.73 -8.60 6.10
C GLY A 93 11.11 -8.28 4.64
N TRP A 94 10.29 -7.48 3.98
CA TRP A 94 10.53 -6.94 2.64
C TRP A 94 11.89 -6.26 2.56
N PHE A 95 12.17 -5.28 3.43
CA PHE A 95 13.42 -4.54 3.41
C PHE A 95 14.63 -5.46 3.60
N ASN A 96 14.56 -6.41 4.52
CA ASN A 96 15.65 -7.36 4.78
C ASN A 96 15.96 -8.25 3.58
N SER A 97 14.93 -8.62 2.81
CA SER A 97 15.06 -9.44 1.59
C SER A 97 15.73 -8.74 0.41
N LEU A 98 15.80 -7.40 0.42
CA LEU A 98 16.40 -6.61 -0.66
C LEU A 98 17.93 -6.76 -0.69
N ASN A 99 18.51 -6.62 -1.87
CA ASN A 99 19.96 -6.48 -2.03
C ASN A 99 20.44 -5.09 -1.56
N ASP A 100 21.76 -4.94 -1.38
CA ASP A 100 22.34 -3.70 -0.84
C ASP A 100 22.14 -2.49 -1.75
N HIS A 101 22.10 -2.69 -3.07
CA HIS A 101 21.85 -1.63 -4.05
C HIS A 101 20.46 -1.02 -3.87
N ASP A 102 19.43 -1.86 -3.76
CA ASP A 102 18.04 -1.41 -3.60
C ASP A 102 17.83 -0.75 -2.23
N LYS A 103 18.45 -1.30 -1.17
CA LYS A 103 18.49 -0.67 0.15
C LYS A 103 19.12 0.73 0.09
N GLN A 104 20.25 0.87 -0.60
CA GLN A 104 20.92 2.16 -0.76
C GLN A 104 20.06 3.17 -1.52
N ARG A 105 19.35 2.75 -2.57
CA ARG A 105 18.43 3.59 -3.33
C ARG A 105 17.29 4.13 -2.46
N ILE A 106 16.70 3.28 -1.60
CA ILE A 106 15.68 3.69 -0.63
C ILE A 106 16.24 4.77 0.31
N TYR A 107 17.41 4.53 0.92
CA TYR A 107 18.01 5.52 1.79
C TYR A 107 18.37 6.82 1.07
N GLN A 108 18.87 6.75 -0.17
CA GLN A 108 19.14 7.94 -0.98
C GLN A 108 17.87 8.76 -1.21
N TYR A 109 16.76 8.12 -1.55
CA TYR A 109 15.47 8.79 -1.71
C TYR A 109 15.02 9.46 -0.40
N LEU A 110 15.27 8.81 0.73
CA LEU A 110 14.93 9.29 2.08
C LEU A 110 16.01 10.21 2.69
N GLY A 111 16.92 10.75 1.89
CA GLY A 111 17.92 11.73 2.32
C GLY A 111 19.01 11.16 3.24
N PHE A 112 19.39 9.89 3.04
CA PHE A 112 20.39 9.16 3.83
C PHE A 112 20.10 9.13 5.34
N SER A 113 18.82 9.06 5.69
CA SER A 113 18.40 8.96 7.09
C SER A 113 19.03 7.76 7.81
N GLN A 114 19.32 7.95 9.10
CA GLN A 114 19.88 6.92 9.98
C GLN A 114 18.80 6.14 10.76
N ALA A 115 17.51 6.50 10.58
CA ALA A 115 16.43 5.76 11.20
C ALA A 115 16.25 4.37 10.54
N SER A 116 15.71 3.41 11.28
CA SER A 116 15.51 2.05 10.80
C SER A 116 14.16 1.86 10.11
N MET A 117 14.07 0.82 9.28
CA MET A 117 12.78 0.24 8.90
C MET A 117 12.15 -0.48 10.11
N PRO A 118 10.81 -0.54 10.20
CA PRO A 118 9.83 0.03 9.25
C PRO A 118 9.50 1.52 9.48
N TYR A 119 10.00 2.13 10.57
CA TYR A 119 9.68 3.51 10.97
C TYR A 119 9.88 4.54 9.85
N LEU A 120 10.95 4.40 9.05
CA LEU A 120 11.18 5.26 7.89
C LEU A 120 10.04 5.23 6.86
N LEU A 121 9.55 4.03 6.53
CA LEU A 121 8.51 3.88 5.53
C LEU A 121 7.14 4.36 6.06
N ILE A 122 6.88 4.13 7.35
CA ILE A 122 5.70 4.67 8.06
C ILE A 122 5.73 6.20 8.02
N GLY A 123 6.87 6.80 8.36
CA GLY A 123 7.05 8.26 8.30
C GLY A 123 6.90 8.81 6.88
N THR A 124 7.34 8.07 5.86
CA THR A 124 7.19 8.42 4.44
C THR A 124 5.73 8.38 3.99
N ALA A 125 4.98 7.34 4.39
CA ALA A 125 3.54 7.29 4.15
C ALA A 125 2.87 8.51 4.80
N PHE A 126 3.25 8.82 6.05
CA PHE A 126 2.63 9.89 6.82
C PHE A 126 3.01 11.29 6.33
N SER A 127 4.18 11.47 5.74
CA SER A 127 4.60 12.77 5.17
C SER A 127 4.09 13.03 3.76
N SER A 128 3.51 12.02 3.10
CA SER A 128 3.03 12.13 1.72
C SER A 128 1.80 13.05 1.58
N VAL A 129 1.48 13.46 0.35
CA VAL A 129 0.29 14.26 0.05
C VAL A 129 -1.02 13.46 0.02
N ALA A 130 -0.97 12.12 0.17
CA ALA A 130 -2.14 11.26 0.11
C ALA A 130 -3.14 11.60 1.24
N ASN A 131 -4.44 11.66 0.90
CA ASN A 131 -5.54 11.94 1.83
C ASN A 131 -5.63 10.93 2.98
N LEU A 132 -5.22 9.69 2.76
CA LEU A 132 -5.25 8.63 3.77
C LEU A 132 -3.94 7.84 3.72
N ALA A 133 -3.35 7.58 4.89
CA ALA A 133 -2.21 6.69 5.06
C ALA A 133 -2.64 5.50 5.91
N ILE A 134 -2.38 4.29 5.42
CA ILE A 134 -2.70 3.03 6.10
C ILE A 134 -1.41 2.25 6.33
N VAL A 135 -1.25 1.75 7.55
CA VAL A 135 -0.05 1.01 7.97
C VAL A 135 -0.52 -0.31 8.59
N PRO A 136 -0.03 -1.47 8.11
CA PRO A 136 -0.30 -2.75 8.75
C PRO A 136 0.16 -2.77 10.21
N MET A 137 -0.57 -3.47 11.06
CA MET A 137 -0.21 -3.58 12.48
C MET A 137 1.16 -4.24 12.68
N GLN A 138 1.55 -5.17 11.80
CA GLN A 138 2.89 -5.77 11.78
C GLN A 138 4.01 -4.74 11.65
N ASP A 139 3.80 -3.68 10.86
CA ASP A 139 4.78 -2.62 10.68
C ASP A 139 4.88 -1.74 11.94
N ILE A 140 3.76 -1.47 12.61
CA ILE A 140 3.75 -0.75 13.90
C ILE A 140 4.51 -1.55 14.97
N LEU A 141 4.38 -2.87 14.93
CA LEU A 141 5.03 -3.81 15.85
C LEU A 141 6.47 -4.14 15.47
N GLU A 142 6.96 -3.63 14.33
CA GLU A 142 8.32 -3.86 13.82
C GLU A 142 8.64 -5.36 13.58
N LEU A 143 7.67 -6.12 13.06
CA LEU A 143 7.74 -7.59 12.88
C LEU A 143 8.35 -8.05 11.54
N GLY A 144 8.94 -9.25 11.51
CA GLY A 144 9.60 -9.84 10.33
C GLY A 144 8.69 -10.63 9.39
N SER A 145 9.28 -11.35 8.43
CA SER A 145 8.55 -12.11 7.40
C SER A 145 7.72 -13.27 7.96
N GLU A 146 8.05 -13.76 9.16
CA GLU A 146 7.29 -14.75 9.91
C GLU A 146 5.87 -14.28 10.27
N ASP A 147 5.63 -12.97 10.27
CA ASP A 147 4.35 -12.34 10.58
C ASP A 147 3.57 -11.89 9.34
N ARG A 148 4.01 -12.28 8.15
CA ARG A 148 3.32 -12.00 6.88
C ARG A 148 1.91 -12.59 6.88
N MET A 149 0.92 -11.78 6.50
CA MET A 149 -0.49 -12.19 6.52
C MET A 149 -0.84 -13.17 5.40
N ASN A 150 -0.46 -12.86 4.17
CA ASN A 150 -0.74 -13.69 3.00
C ASN A 150 0.43 -13.71 2.01
N ILE A 151 0.66 -14.87 1.38
CA ILE A 151 1.57 -15.04 0.25
C ILE A 151 0.70 -15.39 -0.98
N PRO A 152 0.46 -14.44 -1.90
CA PRO A 152 -0.30 -14.72 -3.11
C PRO A 152 0.25 -15.92 -3.89
N GLY A 153 -0.65 -16.77 -4.37
CA GLY A 153 -0.30 -17.99 -5.11
C GLY A 153 -0.07 -19.24 -4.25
N THR A 154 -0.07 -19.13 -2.92
CA THR A 154 -0.08 -20.28 -2.02
C THR A 154 -1.47 -20.56 -1.46
N VAL A 155 -1.73 -21.80 -1.06
CA VAL A 155 -3.05 -22.25 -0.55
C VAL A 155 -3.04 -22.64 0.93
N GLU A 156 -1.85 -22.72 1.55
CA GLU A 156 -1.66 -23.11 2.94
C GLU A 156 -0.83 -22.06 3.69
N GLY A 157 -1.08 -21.93 4.99
CA GLY A 157 -0.26 -21.08 5.88
C GLY A 157 -0.67 -19.61 5.98
N ASN A 158 -1.54 -19.12 5.09
CA ASN A 158 -2.01 -17.74 5.08
C ASN A 158 -3.12 -17.45 6.12
N TRP A 159 -3.34 -16.17 6.43
CA TRP A 159 -4.45 -15.66 7.25
C TRP A 159 -4.45 -16.13 8.72
N LYS A 160 -3.29 -16.55 9.22
CA LYS A 160 -3.13 -17.07 10.58
C LYS A 160 -2.54 -16.07 11.55
N TRP A 161 -2.00 -14.96 11.07
CA TRP A 161 -1.39 -13.95 11.92
C TRP A 161 -2.40 -13.36 12.90
N GLN A 162 -1.98 -13.20 14.16
CA GLN A 162 -2.78 -12.66 15.25
C GLN A 162 -1.93 -11.70 16.06
N PHE A 163 -2.60 -10.68 16.61
CA PHE A 163 -2.01 -9.68 17.48
C PHE A 163 -2.48 -9.85 18.91
N SER A 164 -1.58 -9.57 19.85
CA SER A 164 -1.90 -9.38 21.27
C SER A 164 -1.32 -8.05 21.78
N TRP A 165 -2.11 -7.37 22.62
CA TRP A 165 -1.79 -6.02 23.10
C TRP A 165 -0.49 -5.90 23.90
N ASP A 166 0.00 -6.99 24.48
CA ASP A 166 1.28 -7.09 25.16
C ASP A 166 2.49 -6.97 24.22
N GLN A 167 2.32 -7.19 22.91
CA GLN A 167 3.35 -6.94 21.91
C GLN A 167 3.56 -5.44 21.66
N LEU A 168 2.57 -4.59 21.94
CA LEU A 168 2.63 -3.17 21.69
C LEU A 168 3.28 -2.44 22.87
N THR A 169 4.45 -1.87 22.63
CA THR A 169 5.23 -1.15 23.64
C THR A 169 4.90 0.34 23.67
N ASP A 170 5.09 0.99 24.83
CA ASP A 170 4.97 2.45 24.95
C ASP A 170 5.89 3.21 23.99
N GLY A 171 7.04 2.62 23.63
CA GLY A 171 7.97 3.15 22.64
C GLY A 171 7.36 3.21 21.23
N GLN A 172 6.72 2.13 20.79
CA GLN A 172 6.03 2.07 19.50
C GLN A 172 4.83 3.03 19.47
N VAL A 173 4.04 3.08 20.54
CA VAL A 173 2.93 4.02 20.69
C VAL A 173 3.42 5.47 20.59
N SER A 174 4.52 5.79 21.27
CA SER A 174 5.11 7.14 21.26
C SER A 174 5.65 7.53 19.88
N LYS A 175 6.35 6.61 19.19
CA LYS A 175 6.83 6.80 17.82
C LYS A 175 5.66 7.09 16.85
N LEU A 176 4.64 6.25 16.87
CA LEU A 176 3.47 6.39 15.99
C LEU A 176 2.71 7.69 16.29
N THR A 177 2.43 7.97 17.57
CA THR A 177 1.76 9.21 18.00
C THR A 177 2.55 10.44 17.59
N GLY A 178 3.88 10.38 17.65
CA GLY A 178 4.77 11.43 17.15
C GLY A 178 4.57 11.72 15.67
N LEU A 179 4.54 10.67 14.82
CA LEU A 179 4.30 10.81 13.39
C LEU A 179 2.90 11.35 13.07
N VAL A 180 1.86 10.82 13.72
CA VAL A 180 0.46 11.29 13.58
C VAL A 180 0.38 12.80 13.85
N LYS A 181 0.93 13.24 15.00
CA LYS A 181 0.93 14.65 15.38
C LYS A 181 1.76 15.52 14.45
N MET A 182 2.95 15.06 14.07
CA MET A 182 3.88 15.82 13.24
C MET A 182 3.30 16.11 11.85
N PHE A 183 2.63 15.13 11.24
CA PHE A 183 2.07 15.25 9.90
C PHE A 183 0.57 15.57 9.87
N THR A 184 -0.04 15.83 11.04
CA THR A 184 -1.47 16.17 11.17
C THR A 184 -2.38 15.15 10.49
N ARG A 185 -2.17 13.87 10.80
CA ARG A 185 -3.03 12.76 10.38
C ARG A 185 -4.04 12.36 11.43
#